data_AF-A0ABD3SD74-F1
#
_entry.id   AF-A0ABD3SD74-F1
#
_cell.length_a   1.000
_cell.length_b   1.000
_cell.length_c   1.000
_cell.angle_alpha   90.00
_cell.angle_beta   90.00
_cell.angle_gamma   90.00
#
_symmetry.space_group_name_H-M   'P 1'
#
loop_
_entity.id
_entity.type
_entity.pdbx_description
1 polymer ?
#
loop_
_entity_poly.entity_id
_entity_poly.type
_entity_poly.pdbx_seq_one_letter_code
_entity_poly.pdbx_strand_id
1 'polypeptide(L)'
;MPSMPSTRFARPHPRRRMQSVAAAYTFPHPCLTVGQMKEWLRLPVFVSVVSLYAVVHFVFLTSDDGYDKSISHVKSPNSLISTTTSRSSPQWRSFEDPVWLDWGSELTQFQTLVPPSEIDYTIERRLPWNQPNNQCSNKCDDLFLFLPDSFARNGHGSQLNSYLLAVMLATFMGKAMIILDAPLKYSKYPNGSQFGCPIDAFKNADDFLKFNGKDHSDLEMRPEFPTGLSRLIVHPKWVSRDCPIPKCKTFDFDSWDTIRKKHKNADYQSSPRDITCKEVDGPVKVVVMGGEEVRQFFSQRFKKMMLDRSNGQARERAYHWAVRLGATSYQAEVFSFLSKESDIWDYLSALLGRSGLVTFQPWIARDVKEFIKVSKLPLDSPHDAIHVRRGDKLDSESREEVVNYWHRQGYERQVDFPLNYVPFTHYLRLLEMDCQNVWSGTSKENEAARTIYVATDDPITVKKEISKLPRGHGGTTIVGGYKRNIHSIADMMVLTKSNTFVGEFTSNWGRIIRIFRTQLNDMYVIPDKSFTWAELFGMKINSKETERNTEPPVLVHDIRLAFAEDKAVPPPGW
;
A
#
# COMPACT_ATOMS: atom_id res chain seq x y z
N MET A 1 -7.44 -50.07 -51.87
CA MET A 1 -7.55 -48.84 -51.06
C MET A 1 -6.27 -48.70 -50.25
N PRO A 2 -5.36 -47.78 -50.60
CA PRO A 2 -4.00 -47.82 -50.08
C PRO A 2 -3.73 -46.85 -48.92
N SER A 3 -2.81 -47.34 -48.10
CA SER A 3 -2.01 -46.81 -47.00
C SER A 3 -1.54 -45.35 -47.01
N MET A 4 -1.36 -44.85 -45.77
CA MET A 4 -0.75 -43.60 -45.28
C MET A 4 0.54 -43.10 -45.96
N PRO A 5 0.94 -41.85 -45.63
CA PRO A 5 2.34 -41.55 -45.34
C PRO A 5 2.58 -40.97 -43.93
N SER A 6 3.70 -41.42 -43.35
CA SER A 6 4.30 -41.00 -42.08
C SER A 6 5.05 -39.67 -42.19
N THR A 7 4.92 -38.77 -41.21
CA THR A 7 5.80 -37.61 -41.03
C THR A 7 6.82 -37.86 -39.91
N ARG A 8 8.10 -37.62 -40.23
CA ARG A 8 9.27 -37.81 -39.36
C ARG A 8 9.50 -36.64 -38.40
N PHE A 9 9.93 -36.99 -37.20
CA PHE A 9 10.45 -36.12 -36.14
C PHE A 9 11.73 -35.36 -36.54
N ALA A 10 11.77 -34.07 -36.22
CA ALA A 10 12.99 -33.25 -36.21
C ALA A 10 13.63 -33.24 -34.81
N ARG A 11 14.95 -33.49 -34.74
CA ARG A 11 15.79 -33.39 -33.53
C ARG A 11 16.34 -31.96 -33.37
N PRO A 12 16.56 -31.47 -32.13
CA PRO A 12 17.20 -30.18 -31.89
C PRO A 12 18.74 -30.28 -31.86
N HIS A 13 19.41 -29.21 -32.32
CA HIS A 13 20.86 -29.01 -32.30
C HIS A 13 21.41 -28.59 -30.91
N PRO A 14 22.71 -28.82 -30.63
CA PRO A 14 23.31 -28.67 -29.30
C PRO A 14 23.85 -27.26 -28.99
N ARG A 15 23.75 -26.89 -27.70
CA ARG A 15 24.35 -25.69 -27.08
C ARG A 15 25.87 -25.79 -27.03
N ARG A 16 26.57 -24.72 -27.43
CA ARG A 16 28.03 -24.55 -27.32
C ARG A 16 28.45 -23.97 -25.96
N ARG A 17 29.65 -24.38 -25.56
CA ARG A 17 30.42 -24.09 -24.33
C ARG A 17 30.66 -22.59 -24.07
N MET A 18 30.62 -22.23 -22.78
CA MET A 18 31.29 -21.06 -22.21
C MET A 18 32.80 -21.30 -22.13
N GLN A 19 33.59 -20.32 -22.54
CA GLN A 19 35.01 -20.18 -22.18
C GLN A 19 35.19 -18.90 -21.38
N SER A 20 35.86 -19.06 -20.24
CA SER A 20 36.40 -18.01 -19.39
C SER A 20 37.59 -17.33 -20.05
N VAL A 21 37.66 -16.00 -20.01
CA VAL A 21 38.91 -15.26 -20.20
C VAL A 21 38.98 -14.14 -19.18
N ALA A 22 40.01 -14.20 -18.34
CA ALA A 22 40.47 -13.14 -17.46
C ALA A 22 41.18 -12.07 -18.30
N ALA A 23 40.98 -10.80 -17.97
CA ALA A 23 41.78 -9.70 -18.51
C ALA A 23 42.24 -8.80 -17.36
N ALA A 24 43.55 -8.82 -17.15
CA ALA A 24 44.31 -7.85 -16.37
C ALA A 24 44.41 -6.54 -17.15
N TYR A 25 44.38 -5.41 -16.43
CA TYR A 25 44.72 -4.10 -16.97
C TYR A 25 45.90 -3.51 -16.19
N THR A 26 46.89 -3.04 -16.94
CA THR A 26 48.06 -2.31 -16.49
C THR A 26 48.15 -0.95 -17.20
N PHE A 27 48.80 0.01 -16.50
CA PHE A 27 49.39 1.29 -16.94
C PHE A 27 48.46 2.51 -17.15
N PRO A 28 48.98 3.77 -17.15
CA PRO A 28 50.00 4.38 -16.27
C PRO A 28 49.62 5.80 -15.77
N HIS A 29 50.43 6.32 -14.83
CA HIS A 29 50.61 7.75 -14.47
C HIS A 29 51.08 8.61 -15.68
N PRO A 30 50.87 9.95 -15.72
CA PRO A 30 51.75 10.90 -15.00
C PRO A 30 51.17 12.27 -14.53
N CYS A 31 51.74 12.75 -13.41
CA CYS A 31 52.33 14.08 -13.15
C CYS A 31 51.53 15.42 -13.14
N LEU A 32 51.94 16.25 -12.14
CA LEU A 32 51.88 17.73 -11.97
C LEU A 32 50.54 18.31 -11.43
N THR A 33 50.47 19.25 -10.48
CA THR A 33 51.46 20.03 -9.71
C THR A 33 50.81 20.64 -8.47
N VAL A 34 51.66 20.87 -7.46
CA VAL A 34 51.44 21.67 -6.25
C VAL A 34 51.30 23.16 -6.61
N GLY A 35 50.37 23.85 -5.97
CA GLY A 35 50.25 25.31 -6.00
C GLY A 35 49.70 25.85 -4.67
N GLN A 36 50.59 26.44 -3.88
CA GLN A 36 50.32 27.13 -2.62
C GLN A 36 49.49 28.41 -2.85
N MET A 37 48.67 28.80 -1.87
CA MET A 37 48.51 30.23 -1.56
C MET A 37 48.07 30.48 -0.11
N LYS A 38 48.77 31.44 0.51
CA LYS A 38 48.73 31.89 1.90
C LYS A 38 47.61 32.89 2.17
N GLU A 39 47.25 32.94 3.46
CA GLU A 39 46.80 34.05 4.30
C GLU A 39 46.63 35.44 3.66
N TRP A 40 45.48 36.09 3.93
CA TRP A 40 45.40 37.49 4.36
C TRP A 40 44.21 37.67 5.33
N LEU A 41 44.39 38.63 6.24
CA LEU A 41 43.72 38.82 7.53
C LEU A 41 42.99 40.18 7.53
N ARG A 42 41.99 40.36 8.43
CA ARG A 42 41.33 41.62 8.91
C ARG A 42 40.05 42.04 8.15
N LEU A 43 38.93 42.50 8.74
CA LEU A 43 38.58 43.05 10.07
C LEU A 43 37.05 42.80 10.35
N PRO A 44 36.54 43.09 11.57
CA PRO A 44 35.25 42.62 12.10
C PRO A 44 34.12 43.64 11.97
N VAL A 45 32.87 43.16 12.05
CA VAL A 45 31.69 43.99 12.35
C VAL A 45 31.06 43.48 13.64
N PHE A 46 31.16 44.30 14.68
CA PHE A 46 30.36 44.24 15.89
C PHE A 46 28.91 44.57 15.55
N VAL A 47 27.95 43.72 15.93
CA VAL A 47 26.57 44.14 16.16
C VAL A 47 26.16 43.65 17.54
N SER A 48 25.88 44.63 18.39
CA SER A 48 25.49 44.52 19.80
C SER A 48 24.10 43.88 19.94
N VAL A 49 24.02 42.85 20.79
CA VAL A 49 22.77 42.26 21.29
C VAL A 49 22.32 43.06 22.50
N VAL A 50 21.46 44.05 22.29
CA VAL A 50 20.66 44.69 23.34
C VAL A 50 19.29 44.98 22.73
N SER A 51 18.27 44.24 23.17
CA SER A 51 16.84 44.63 23.28
C SER A 51 15.95 43.40 23.14
N LEU A 52 15.91 42.60 24.20
CA LEU A 52 14.91 41.56 24.40
C LEU A 52 14.35 41.71 25.83
N TYR A 53 13.65 42.81 26.12
CA TYR A 53 12.93 43.02 27.39
C TYR A 53 11.97 44.21 27.27
N ALA A 54 10.90 44.12 26.45
CA ALA A 54 9.84 45.14 26.45
C ALA A 54 8.51 44.73 25.77
N VAL A 55 7.97 43.50 25.89
CA VAL A 55 6.56 43.25 25.46
C VAL A 55 5.84 42.16 26.29
N VAL A 56 6.19 41.98 27.57
CA VAL A 56 5.38 41.14 28.46
C VAL A 56 5.21 41.89 29.77
N HIS A 57 4.24 42.81 29.80
CA HIS A 57 3.51 43.29 30.97
C HIS A 57 2.63 44.47 30.53
N PHE A 58 1.49 44.19 29.92
CA PHE A 58 0.31 45.03 30.16
C PHE A 58 -0.86 44.10 30.49
N VAL A 59 -1.19 44.17 31.76
CA VAL A 59 -2.21 43.44 32.50
C VAL A 59 -3.55 44.14 32.31
N PHE A 60 -4.60 43.32 32.22
CA PHE A 60 -5.99 43.48 32.66
C PHE A 60 -6.58 44.85 33.05
N LEU A 61 -7.92 44.89 32.89
CA LEU A 61 -8.95 45.84 33.32
C LEU A 61 -9.38 46.77 32.17
N THR A 62 -10.63 46.94 31.77
CA THR A 62 -11.98 46.61 32.28
C THR A 62 -12.95 46.92 31.13
N SER A 63 -14.03 46.17 30.94
CA SER A 63 -15.39 46.76 30.78
C SER A 63 -16.43 45.66 30.65
N ASP A 64 -17.36 45.66 31.59
CA ASP A 64 -18.72 45.19 31.43
C ASP A 64 -19.37 45.83 30.19
N ASP A 65 -20.17 45.05 29.46
CA ASP A 65 -21.58 45.38 29.23
C ASP A 65 -22.30 44.20 28.58
N GLY A 66 -23.47 43.88 29.14
CA GLY A 66 -24.25 42.70 28.83
C GLY A 66 -24.97 42.76 27.49
N TYR A 67 -25.19 41.59 26.90
CA TYR A 67 -26.33 41.35 26.03
C TYR A 67 -26.79 39.91 26.19
N ASP A 68 -28.01 39.80 26.70
CA ASP A 68 -28.76 38.58 26.91
C ASP A 68 -29.39 38.17 25.57
N LYS A 69 -29.08 36.97 25.08
CA LYS A 69 -29.85 36.32 24.01
C LYS A 69 -29.69 34.81 24.07
N SER A 70 -30.78 34.18 24.49
CA SER A 70 -31.08 32.76 24.43
C SER A 70 -30.73 32.15 23.07
N ILE A 71 -29.76 31.23 23.04
CA ILE A 71 -29.55 30.31 21.93
C ILE A 71 -29.55 28.88 22.48
N SER A 72 -30.35 28.07 21.81
CA SER A 72 -30.65 26.67 22.01
C SER A 72 -29.42 25.78 22.22
N HIS A 73 -29.57 24.82 23.14
CA HIS A 73 -28.65 23.72 23.40
C HIS A 73 -28.34 22.91 22.13
N VAL A 74 -27.23 23.23 21.46
CA VAL A 74 -26.51 22.29 20.60
C VAL A 74 -25.52 21.54 21.49
N LYS A 75 -25.76 20.25 21.72
CA LYS A 75 -24.81 19.36 22.40
C LYS A 75 -23.53 19.27 21.55
N SER A 76 -22.46 19.90 22.02
CA SER A 76 -21.11 19.74 21.50
C SER A 76 -20.57 18.35 21.91
N PRO A 77 -20.14 17.48 20.97
CA PRO A 77 -19.48 16.23 21.30
C PRO A 77 -17.97 16.49 21.42
N ASN A 78 -17.57 17.22 22.45
CA ASN A 78 -16.16 17.30 22.88
C ASN A 78 -15.99 16.53 24.19
N SER A 79 -16.27 15.22 24.16
CA SER A 79 -15.72 14.32 25.17
C SER A 79 -14.31 13.96 24.73
N LEU A 80 -13.30 14.60 25.33
CA LEU A 80 -11.94 14.08 25.30
C LEU A 80 -11.96 12.67 25.89
N ILE A 81 -11.87 11.67 25.03
CA ILE A 81 -11.59 10.30 25.44
C ILE A 81 -10.14 10.29 25.92
N SER A 82 -9.95 10.32 27.24
CA SER A 82 -8.66 10.09 27.88
C SER A 82 -8.36 8.59 27.83
N THR A 83 -7.76 8.12 26.75
CA THR A 83 -7.16 6.78 26.66
C THR A 83 -5.84 6.77 27.43
N THR A 84 -5.91 6.48 28.71
CA THR A 84 -4.74 6.04 29.48
C THR A 84 -4.32 4.68 28.92
N THR A 85 -3.31 4.67 28.05
CA THR A 85 -2.72 3.46 27.45
C THR A 85 -1.94 2.68 28.50
N SER A 86 -2.67 1.96 29.36
CA SER A 86 -2.08 0.83 30.08
C SER A 86 -1.68 -0.23 29.05
N ARG A 87 -0.56 -0.91 29.31
CA ARG A 87 0.05 -1.99 28.51
C ARG A 87 -0.88 -3.21 28.47
N SER A 88 -2.04 -3.04 27.83
CA SER A 88 -3.09 -4.04 27.75
C SER A 88 -2.66 -5.12 26.77
N SER A 89 -2.91 -6.36 27.15
CA SER A 89 -2.80 -7.53 26.27
C SER A 89 -3.37 -7.22 24.88
N PRO A 90 -2.75 -7.71 23.78
CA PRO A 90 -3.21 -7.42 22.43
C PRO A 90 -4.71 -7.70 22.34
N GLN A 91 -5.48 -6.62 22.15
CA GLN A 91 -6.93 -6.71 22.07
C GLN A 91 -7.28 -7.49 20.82
N TRP A 92 -7.97 -8.62 20.98
CA TRP A 92 -8.42 -9.43 19.87
C TRP A 92 -9.40 -8.60 19.03
N ARG A 93 -9.17 -8.52 17.73
CA ARG A 93 -9.99 -7.71 16.82
C ARG A 93 -11.01 -8.59 16.13
N SER A 94 -12.25 -8.11 16.07
CA SER A 94 -13.27 -8.65 15.17
C SER A 94 -13.07 -8.10 13.76
N PHE A 95 -13.69 -8.74 12.77
CA PHE A 95 -13.70 -8.21 11.40
C PHE A 95 -14.45 -6.88 11.32
N GLU A 96 -15.60 -6.78 12.01
CA GLU A 96 -16.34 -5.53 12.15
C GLU A 96 -15.64 -4.63 13.17
N ASP A 97 -15.57 -3.34 12.85
CA ASP A 97 -14.97 -2.33 13.71
C ASP A 97 -16.01 -1.87 14.76
N PRO A 98 -15.88 -2.27 16.03
CA PRO A 98 -16.87 -1.97 17.06
C PRO A 98 -16.97 -0.47 17.32
N VAL A 99 -15.87 0.27 17.17
CA VAL A 99 -15.86 1.72 17.35
C VAL A 99 -16.69 2.37 16.26
N TRP A 100 -16.63 1.86 15.04
CA TRP A 100 -17.33 2.43 13.89
C TRP A 100 -18.83 2.11 13.84
N LEU A 101 -19.26 0.98 14.41
CA LEU A 101 -20.67 0.56 14.45
C LEU A 101 -21.59 1.62 15.07
N ASP A 102 -21.07 2.42 16.00
CA ASP A 102 -21.86 3.42 16.73
C ASP A 102 -22.13 4.71 15.95
N TRP A 103 -21.34 5.04 14.93
CA TRP A 103 -21.42 6.37 14.30
C TRP A 103 -21.25 6.41 12.79
N GLY A 104 -20.81 5.32 12.15
CA GLY A 104 -20.60 5.27 10.72
C GLY A 104 -21.61 4.40 9.98
N SER A 105 -21.51 4.37 8.64
CA SER A 105 -22.36 3.48 7.85
C SER A 105 -21.84 2.04 7.92
N GLU A 106 -22.74 1.06 8.02
CA GLU A 106 -22.42 -0.37 7.96
C GLU A 106 -21.58 -0.71 6.71
N LEU A 107 -21.83 0.00 5.60
CA LEU A 107 -21.14 -0.23 4.33
C LEU A 107 -19.67 0.21 4.34
N THR A 108 -19.32 1.22 5.13
CA THR A 108 -17.95 1.78 5.15
C THR A 108 -16.92 0.75 5.60
N GLN A 109 -17.30 -0.17 6.48
CA GLN A 109 -16.42 -1.25 6.93
C GLN A 109 -15.98 -2.15 5.76
N PHE A 110 -16.81 -2.27 4.73
CA PHE A 110 -16.53 -3.05 3.52
C PHE A 110 -15.95 -2.19 2.38
N GLN A 111 -15.64 -0.91 2.63
CA GLN A 111 -14.96 -0.05 1.66
C GLN A 111 -13.45 -0.08 1.83
N THR A 112 -12.92 -0.58 2.94
CA THR A 112 -11.51 -0.38 3.30
C THR A 112 -10.85 -1.67 3.76
N LEU A 113 -9.56 -1.80 3.49
CA LEU A 113 -8.77 -2.97 3.89
C LEU A 113 -8.38 -2.94 5.39
N VAL A 114 -8.38 -1.75 6.00
CA VAL A 114 -8.22 -1.54 7.45
C VAL A 114 -9.58 -1.24 8.10
N PRO A 115 -9.74 -1.47 9.41
CA PRO A 115 -10.86 -0.91 10.18
C PRO A 115 -11.02 0.60 9.90
N PRO A 116 -12.23 1.09 9.64
CA PRO A 116 -12.45 2.50 9.34
C PRO A 116 -11.95 3.48 10.42
N SER A 117 -11.94 3.08 11.70
CA SER A 117 -11.37 3.88 12.79
C SER A 117 -9.87 4.15 12.67
N GLU A 118 -9.15 3.35 11.87
CA GLU A 118 -7.70 3.51 11.63
C GLU A 118 -7.40 4.46 10.46
N ILE A 119 -8.43 4.90 9.73
CA ILE A 119 -8.28 5.81 8.61
C ILE A 119 -8.29 7.25 9.09
N ASP A 120 -7.31 8.00 8.65
CA ASP A 120 -7.23 9.43 8.97
C ASP A 120 -7.99 10.26 7.93
N TYR A 121 -9.27 10.46 8.19
CA TYR A 121 -10.14 11.31 7.37
C TYR A 121 -9.79 12.80 7.43
N THR A 122 -8.83 13.22 8.28
CA THR A 122 -8.40 14.62 8.37
C THR A 122 -7.31 14.98 7.36
N ILE A 123 -6.69 13.99 6.69
CA ILE A 123 -5.60 14.19 5.73
C ILE A 123 -5.92 15.30 4.72
N GLU A 124 -7.12 15.26 4.13
CA GLU A 124 -7.53 16.24 3.12
C GLU A 124 -7.50 17.69 3.65
N ARG A 125 -7.83 17.90 4.94
CA ARG A 125 -7.83 19.23 5.57
C ARG A 125 -6.44 19.71 5.96
N ARG A 126 -5.48 18.79 6.15
CA ARG A 126 -4.11 19.10 6.61
C ARG A 126 -3.16 19.43 5.45
N LEU A 127 -3.50 19.05 4.22
CA LEU A 127 -2.62 19.22 3.08
C LEU A 127 -2.60 20.68 2.57
N PRO A 128 -1.42 21.21 2.21
CA PRO A 128 -1.22 22.65 1.98
C PRO A 128 -1.97 23.18 0.74
N TRP A 129 -2.25 22.33 -0.25
CA TRP A 129 -3.00 22.73 -1.46
C TRP A 129 -4.52 22.84 -1.25
N ASN A 130 -5.03 22.48 -0.07
CA ASN A 130 -6.43 22.62 0.30
C ASN A 130 -6.68 23.79 1.26
N GLN A 131 -5.64 24.59 1.59
CA GLN A 131 -5.78 25.72 2.50
C GLN A 131 -6.31 26.96 1.76
N PRO A 132 -7.40 27.59 2.24
CA PRO A 132 -8.09 28.69 1.54
C PRO A 132 -7.23 29.95 1.34
N ASN A 133 -6.17 30.11 2.14
CA ASN A 133 -5.28 31.27 2.11
C ASN A 133 -4.04 31.08 1.23
N ASN A 134 -3.79 29.86 0.73
CA ASN A 134 -2.72 29.64 -0.21
C ASN A 134 -3.19 30.06 -1.61
N GLN A 135 -2.85 31.28 -2.00
CA GLN A 135 -2.75 31.71 -3.41
C GLN A 135 -1.60 30.95 -4.12
N CYS A 136 -1.49 29.63 -3.90
CA CYS A 136 -0.60 28.80 -4.69
C CYS A 136 -1.14 28.80 -6.12
N SER A 137 -0.42 29.51 -6.99
CA SER A 137 -0.53 29.43 -8.44
C SER A 137 -0.74 27.98 -8.87
N ASN A 138 -1.85 27.72 -9.54
CA ASN A 138 -2.18 26.49 -10.28
C ASN A 138 -1.81 25.16 -9.58
N LYS A 139 -2.65 24.67 -8.66
CA LYS A 139 -2.53 23.32 -8.06
C LYS A 139 -2.38 22.14 -9.06
N CYS A 140 -2.69 22.38 -10.33
CA CYS A 140 -2.66 21.44 -11.45
C CYS A 140 -1.54 21.72 -12.47
N ASP A 141 -0.52 22.50 -12.12
CA ASP A 141 0.62 22.80 -12.99
C ASP A 141 1.59 21.63 -13.17
N ASP A 142 1.62 20.69 -12.22
CA ASP A 142 2.48 19.50 -12.28
C ASP A 142 1.71 18.20 -11.96
N LEU A 143 1.54 17.37 -12.99
CA LEU A 143 0.68 16.19 -13.00
C LEU A 143 1.50 14.91 -13.23
N PHE A 144 1.10 13.85 -12.53
CA PHE A 144 1.46 12.49 -12.83
C PHE A 144 0.22 11.75 -13.35
N LEU A 145 0.15 11.55 -14.67
CA LEU A 145 -0.88 10.78 -15.34
C LEU A 145 -0.54 9.28 -15.28
N PHE A 146 -1.25 8.55 -14.42
CA PHE A 146 -1.10 7.12 -14.24
C PHE A 146 -2.08 6.37 -15.15
N LEU A 147 -1.55 5.55 -16.05
CA LEU A 147 -2.33 4.69 -16.94
C LEU A 147 -2.26 3.26 -16.39
N PRO A 148 -3.20 2.83 -15.54
CA PRO A 148 -3.20 1.46 -15.05
C PRO A 148 -3.22 0.51 -16.24
N ASP A 149 -2.22 -0.37 -16.31
CA ASP A 149 -2.16 -1.37 -17.38
C ASP A 149 -3.48 -2.15 -17.45
N SER A 150 -3.88 -2.52 -18.67
CA SER A 150 -5.17 -3.16 -18.93
C SER A 150 -5.50 -4.25 -17.89
N PHE A 151 -6.71 -4.18 -17.34
CA PHE A 151 -7.19 -4.97 -16.19
C PHE A 151 -7.00 -6.49 -16.34
N ALA A 152 -6.80 -6.95 -17.57
CA ALA A 152 -6.89 -8.34 -17.95
C ALA A 152 -5.66 -9.21 -17.62
N ARG A 153 -4.46 -8.64 -17.51
CA ARG A 153 -3.22 -9.46 -17.53
C ARG A 153 -2.66 -9.80 -16.15
N ASN A 154 -2.76 -8.89 -15.17
CA ASN A 154 -1.93 -8.99 -13.96
C ASN A 154 -2.71 -9.26 -12.65
N GLY A 155 -4.04 -9.40 -12.71
CA GLY A 155 -4.90 -9.64 -11.53
C GLY A 155 -4.98 -8.45 -10.55
N HIS A 156 -5.91 -8.50 -9.59
CA HIS A 156 -6.19 -7.38 -8.67
C HIS A 156 -4.99 -6.97 -7.83
N GLY A 157 -4.28 -7.95 -7.25
CA GLY A 157 -3.14 -7.67 -6.38
C GLY A 157 -2.04 -6.90 -7.11
N SER A 158 -1.73 -7.25 -8.36
CA SER A 158 -0.71 -6.51 -9.12
C SER A 158 -1.14 -5.08 -9.46
N GLN A 159 -2.43 -4.86 -9.74
CA GLN A 159 -2.98 -3.55 -10.05
C GLN A 159 -2.96 -2.63 -8.83
N LEU A 160 -3.44 -3.13 -7.69
CA LEU A 160 -3.41 -2.39 -6.42
C LEU A 160 -1.97 -2.09 -6.00
N ASN A 161 -1.04 -3.04 -6.17
CA ASN A 161 0.39 -2.78 -5.94
C ASN A 161 0.95 -1.69 -6.87
N SER A 162 0.66 -1.75 -8.17
CA SER A 162 1.07 -0.70 -9.11
C SER A 162 0.48 0.65 -8.78
N TYR A 163 -0.78 0.70 -8.34
CA TYR A 163 -1.44 1.93 -7.91
C TYR A 163 -0.78 2.52 -6.65
N LEU A 164 -0.55 1.71 -5.62
CA LEU A 164 0.12 2.16 -4.39
C LEU A 164 1.52 2.68 -4.69
N LEU A 165 2.28 1.98 -5.55
CA LEU A 165 3.61 2.42 -5.97
C LEU A 165 3.55 3.72 -6.79
N ALA A 166 2.54 3.88 -7.65
CA ALA A 166 2.32 5.11 -8.39
C ALA A 166 2.00 6.29 -7.45
N VAL A 167 1.14 6.10 -6.46
CA VAL A 167 0.84 7.13 -5.44
C VAL A 167 2.09 7.50 -4.65
N MET A 168 2.89 6.52 -4.24
CA MET A 168 4.17 6.79 -3.56
C MET A 168 5.10 7.63 -4.42
N LEU A 169 5.23 7.32 -5.71
CA LEU A 169 6.02 8.11 -6.65
C LEU A 169 5.44 9.51 -6.86
N ALA A 170 4.13 9.64 -7.03
CA ALA A 170 3.44 10.92 -7.21
C ALA A 170 3.73 11.86 -6.04
N THR A 171 3.51 11.37 -4.83
CA THR A 171 3.73 12.10 -3.59
C THR A 171 5.21 12.38 -3.35
N PHE A 172 6.13 11.48 -3.71
CA PHE A 172 7.56 11.75 -3.63
C PHE A 172 7.98 12.88 -4.58
N MET A 173 7.54 12.83 -5.84
CA MET A 173 7.79 13.86 -6.85
C MET A 173 7.05 15.17 -6.58
N GLY A 174 6.06 15.17 -5.68
CA GLY A 174 5.22 16.34 -5.42
C GLY A 174 4.24 16.66 -6.55
N LYS A 175 3.83 15.66 -7.34
CA LYS A 175 2.89 15.80 -8.46
C LYS A 175 1.47 15.40 -8.05
N ALA A 176 0.46 16.00 -8.68
CA ALA A 176 -0.92 15.55 -8.53
C ALA A 176 -1.13 14.27 -9.38
N MET A 177 -1.57 13.17 -8.78
CA MET A 177 -1.76 11.93 -9.54
C MET A 177 -3.16 11.89 -10.17
N ILE A 178 -3.26 11.57 -11.45
CA ILE A 178 -4.54 11.41 -12.13
C ILE A 178 -4.58 10.01 -12.74
N ILE A 179 -5.65 9.27 -12.51
CA ILE A 179 -5.88 7.97 -13.15
C ILE A 179 -6.52 8.21 -14.52
N LEU A 180 -5.91 7.66 -15.56
CA LEU A 180 -6.48 7.61 -16.89
C LEU A 180 -6.76 6.15 -17.27
N ASP A 181 -8.00 5.72 -17.01
CA ASP A 181 -8.43 4.36 -17.33
C ASP A 181 -8.52 4.12 -18.84
N ALA A 182 -8.17 2.89 -19.24
CA ALA A 182 -8.27 2.48 -20.64
C ALA A 182 -9.73 2.44 -21.10
N PRO A 183 -10.06 2.99 -22.28
CA PRO A 183 -11.38 2.85 -22.88
C PRO A 183 -11.84 1.39 -22.97
N LEU A 184 -13.16 1.18 -22.98
CA LEU A 184 -13.77 -0.16 -22.99
C LEU A 184 -13.25 -1.06 -24.12
N LYS A 185 -12.91 -0.49 -25.29
CA LYS A 185 -12.32 -1.21 -26.44
C LYS A 185 -11.01 -1.95 -26.11
N TYR A 186 -10.32 -1.58 -25.03
CA TYR A 186 -9.11 -2.23 -24.55
C TYR A 186 -9.34 -3.22 -23.40
N SER A 187 -10.58 -3.34 -22.92
CA SER A 187 -10.91 -4.31 -21.89
C SER A 187 -11.08 -5.71 -22.50
N LYS A 188 -10.48 -6.72 -21.86
CA LYS A 188 -10.75 -8.13 -22.20
C LYS A 188 -12.16 -8.56 -21.78
N TYR A 189 -12.75 -7.85 -20.83
CA TYR A 189 -14.08 -8.16 -20.32
C TYR A 189 -15.12 -7.39 -21.13
N PRO A 190 -16.13 -8.06 -21.71
CA PRO A 190 -17.15 -7.40 -22.54
C PRO A 190 -17.78 -6.19 -21.86
N ASN A 191 -18.01 -6.28 -20.55
CA ASN A 191 -18.65 -5.24 -19.75
C ASN A 191 -17.65 -4.33 -19.03
N GLY A 192 -16.37 -4.39 -19.43
CA GLY A 192 -15.30 -3.52 -18.92
C GLY A 192 -14.72 -3.92 -17.57
N SER A 193 -15.20 -5.01 -16.95
CA SER A 193 -14.85 -5.37 -15.58
C SER A 193 -14.78 -6.86 -15.31
N GLN A 194 -13.85 -7.24 -14.44
CA GLN A 194 -13.72 -8.57 -13.85
C GLN A 194 -14.56 -8.78 -12.60
N PHE A 195 -15.10 -7.70 -12.03
CA PHE A 195 -15.88 -7.72 -10.79
C PHE A 195 -17.38 -7.92 -11.03
N GLY A 196 -17.79 -8.13 -12.28
CA GLY A 196 -19.19 -8.24 -12.67
C GLY A 196 -19.81 -6.90 -13.08
N CYS A 197 -21.13 -6.94 -13.25
CA CYS A 197 -21.96 -5.84 -13.72
C CYS A 197 -22.89 -5.40 -12.59
N PRO A 198 -22.49 -4.42 -11.76
CA PRO A 198 -23.38 -3.91 -10.74
C PRO A 198 -24.58 -3.26 -11.43
N ILE A 199 -25.74 -3.34 -10.79
CA ILE A 199 -26.98 -2.69 -11.27
C ILE A 199 -26.76 -1.18 -11.51
N ASP A 200 -25.87 -0.56 -10.73
CA ASP A 200 -25.49 0.85 -10.80
C ASP A 200 -24.78 1.24 -12.11
N ALA A 201 -24.25 0.26 -12.85
CA ALA A 201 -23.59 0.49 -14.13
C ALA A 201 -24.54 0.81 -15.28
N PHE A 202 -25.83 0.50 -15.13
CA PHE A 202 -26.81 0.58 -16.21
C PHE A 202 -27.68 1.83 -16.07
N LYS A 203 -28.10 2.39 -17.22
CA LYS A 203 -28.99 3.55 -17.22
C LYS A 203 -30.34 3.23 -16.57
N ASN A 204 -30.88 2.04 -16.87
CA ASN A 204 -32.16 1.58 -16.35
C ASN A 204 -31.97 0.31 -15.48
N ALA A 205 -32.26 0.44 -14.19
CA ALA A 205 -32.16 -0.66 -13.24
C ALA A 205 -33.21 -1.75 -13.49
N ASP A 206 -34.40 -1.38 -14.00
CA ASP A 206 -35.48 -2.33 -14.28
C ASP A 206 -35.12 -3.24 -15.46
N ASP A 207 -34.43 -2.70 -16.46
CA ASP A 207 -33.99 -3.48 -17.61
C ASP A 207 -32.97 -4.53 -17.19
N PHE A 208 -32.09 -4.19 -16.24
CA PHE A 208 -31.17 -5.14 -15.62
C PHE A 208 -31.91 -6.25 -14.85
N LEU A 209 -32.90 -5.89 -14.03
CA LEU A 209 -33.67 -6.88 -13.25
C LEU A 209 -34.56 -7.79 -14.12
N LYS A 210 -35.01 -7.28 -15.27
CA LYS A 210 -35.84 -8.03 -16.25
C LYS A 210 -34.99 -8.78 -17.28
N PHE A 211 -33.67 -8.60 -17.26
CA PHE A 211 -32.78 -9.19 -18.25
C PHE A 211 -32.66 -10.71 -18.04
N ASN A 212 -33.17 -11.48 -19.01
CA ASN A 212 -33.10 -12.95 -19.00
C ASN A 212 -32.03 -13.51 -19.95
N GLY A 213 -31.21 -12.65 -20.57
CA GLY A 213 -30.14 -13.08 -21.49
C GLY A 213 -28.92 -13.64 -20.75
N LYS A 214 -27.98 -14.20 -21.51
CA LYS A 214 -26.76 -14.80 -20.94
C LYS A 214 -25.69 -13.76 -20.58
N ASP A 215 -25.73 -12.59 -21.22
CA ASP A 215 -24.76 -11.50 -21.05
C ASP A 215 -25.41 -10.12 -21.15
N HIS A 216 -25.04 -9.21 -20.25
CA HIS A 216 -25.60 -7.85 -20.21
C HIS A 216 -25.07 -6.92 -21.32
N SER A 217 -24.64 -7.45 -22.47
CA SER A 217 -24.07 -6.65 -23.56
C SER A 217 -25.09 -5.75 -24.23
N ASP A 218 -26.37 -6.14 -24.21
CA ASP A 218 -27.47 -5.40 -24.82
C ASP A 218 -27.99 -4.27 -23.92
N LEU A 219 -27.54 -4.24 -22.65
CA LEU A 219 -27.94 -3.21 -21.71
C LEU A 219 -27.03 -1.99 -21.84
N GLU A 220 -27.64 -0.81 -21.93
CA GLU A 220 -26.89 0.43 -22.05
C GLU A 220 -26.26 0.83 -20.71
N MET A 221 -24.92 0.83 -20.68
CA MET A 221 -24.17 1.33 -19.53
C MET A 221 -24.21 2.86 -19.46
N ARG A 222 -24.16 3.40 -18.24
CA ARG A 222 -24.01 4.83 -18.01
C ARG A 222 -22.64 5.32 -18.51
N PRO A 223 -22.57 6.36 -19.36
CA PRO A 223 -21.29 6.88 -19.88
C PRO A 223 -20.31 7.31 -18.78
N GLU A 224 -20.83 7.78 -17.64
CA GLU A 224 -20.09 8.24 -16.48
C GLU A 224 -19.70 7.11 -15.51
N PHE A 225 -20.12 5.87 -15.76
CA PHE A 225 -19.77 4.76 -14.88
C PHE A 225 -18.27 4.48 -14.96
N PRO A 226 -17.56 4.37 -13.83
CA PRO A 226 -16.13 4.21 -13.84
C PRO A 226 -15.71 2.92 -14.55
N THR A 227 -14.61 2.98 -15.26
CA THR A 227 -13.98 1.83 -15.94
C THR A 227 -12.63 1.52 -15.29
N GLY A 228 -11.98 0.44 -15.71
CA GLY A 228 -10.62 0.12 -15.26
C GLY A 228 -10.45 0.10 -13.74
N LEU A 229 -9.47 0.85 -13.23
CA LEU A 229 -9.09 0.90 -11.82
C LEU A 229 -10.02 1.78 -11.02
N SER A 230 -10.52 2.86 -11.61
CA SER A 230 -11.53 3.68 -10.96
C SER A 230 -12.82 2.90 -10.69
N ARG A 231 -13.06 1.80 -11.42
CA ARG A 231 -14.17 0.88 -11.13
C ARG A 231 -13.98 0.11 -9.83
N LEU A 232 -12.73 -0.15 -9.42
CA LEU A 232 -12.42 -0.84 -8.17
C LEU A 232 -12.30 0.14 -6.99
N ILE A 233 -11.54 1.22 -7.17
CA ILE A 233 -11.18 2.15 -6.09
C ILE A 233 -11.76 3.55 -6.31
N VAL A 234 -12.02 4.25 -5.21
CA VAL A 234 -12.27 5.68 -5.16
C VAL A 234 -10.92 6.38 -5.08
N HIS A 235 -10.50 7.03 -6.17
CA HIS A 235 -9.25 7.76 -6.18
C HIS A 235 -9.36 9.05 -5.34
N PRO A 236 -8.55 9.22 -4.27
CA PRO A 236 -8.76 10.34 -3.36
C PRO A 236 -8.47 11.70 -3.99
N LYS A 237 -9.34 12.68 -3.73
CA LYS A 237 -9.21 14.06 -4.21
C LYS A 237 -7.92 14.72 -3.76
N TRP A 238 -7.44 14.39 -2.56
CA TRP A 238 -6.20 14.97 -2.04
C TRP A 238 -4.95 14.50 -2.80
N VAL A 239 -4.98 13.32 -3.44
CA VAL A 239 -3.88 12.82 -4.29
C VAL A 239 -3.94 13.46 -5.67
N SER A 240 -5.14 13.56 -6.25
CA SER A 240 -5.36 14.20 -7.55
C SER A 240 -5.40 15.72 -7.51
N ARG A 241 -5.47 16.30 -6.31
CA ARG A 241 -5.74 17.73 -6.06
C ARG A 241 -7.00 18.22 -6.75
N ASP A 242 -7.94 17.31 -7.05
CA ASP A 242 -9.14 17.58 -7.85
C ASP A 242 -8.80 18.16 -9.25
N CYS A 243 -7.65 17.75 -9.81
CA CYS A 243 -7.21 18.17 -11.13
C CYS A 243 -7.88 17.35 -12.24
N PRO A 244 -8.34 17.99 -13.33
CA PRO A 244 -8.91 17.28 -14.46
C PRO A 244 -7.80 16.60 -15.29
N ILE A 245 -8.19 15.59 -16.08
CA ILE A 245 -7.29 14.99 -17.07
C ILE A 245 -6.82 16.08 -18.05
N PRO A 246 -5.51 16.25 -18.26
CA PRO A 246 -4.97 17.28 -19.15
C PRO A 246 -5.36 16.98 -20.60
N LYS A 247 -5.82 18.00 -21.34
CA LYS A 247 -6.31 17.87 -22.72
C LYS A 247 -5.20 17.93 -23.76
N CYS A 248 -4.11 18.67 -23.50
CA CYS A 248 -2.87 18.69 -24.29
C CYS A 248 -3.06 18.68 -25.82
N LYS A 249 -3.78 19.66 -26.40
CA LYS A 249 -4.14 19.66 -27.84
C LYS A 249 -4.90 18.40 -28.27
N THR A 250 -5.97 18.08 -27.53
CA THR A 250 -6.90 16.95 -27.77
C THR A 250 -6.25 15.57 -27.71
N PHE A 251 -5.29 15.35 -26.81
CA PHE A 251 -4.76 14.01 -26.55
C PHE A 251 -5.86 13.12 -25.98
N ASP A 252 -6.05 11.97 -26.62
CA ASP A 252 -6.87 10.88 -26.14
C ASP A 252 -6.01 9.84 -25.40
N PHE A 253 -6.66 8.74 -24.98
CA PHE A 253 -5.95 7.64 -24.33
C PHE A 253 -4.80 7.10 -25.18
N ASP A 254 -5.01 6.95 -26.49
CA ASP A 254 -4.04 6.34 -27.42
C ASP A 254 -2.79 7.22 -27.58
N SER A 255 -3.00 8.53 -27.55
CA SER A 255 -1.93 9.53 -27.54
C SER A 255 -1.05 9.41 -26.29
N TRP A 256 -1.69 9.34 -25.11
CA TRP A 256 -0.99 9.18 -23.83
C TRP A 256 -0.28 7.84 -23.69
N ASP A 257 -0.92 6.75 -24.12
CA ASP A 257 -0.33 5.42 -24.10
C ASP A 257 0.87 5.30 -25.06
N THR A 258 0.82 5.99 -26.21
CA THR A 258 1.95 6.08 -27.14
C THR A 258 3.16 6.76 -26.49
N ILE A 259 2.94 7.84 -25.74
CA ILE A 259 3.98 8.52 -24.97
C ILE A 259 4.57 7.59 -23.91
N ARG A 260 3.71 6.95 -23.12
CA ARG A 260 4.10 6.01 -22.07
C ARG A 260 4.99 4.90 -22.64
N LYS A 261 4.57 4.26 -23.74
CA LYS A 261 5.35 3.20 -24.41
C LYS A 261 6.70 3.70 -24.95
N LYS A 262 6.82 4.98 -25.34
CA LYS A 262 8.11 5.56 -25.71
C LYS A 262 9.05 5.69 -24.51
N HIS A 263 8.53 5.93 -23.30
CA HIS A 263 9.35 5.96 -22.09
C HIS A 263 9.89 4.59 -21.73
N LYS A 264 9.10 3.52 -21.93
CA LYS A 264 9.54 2.13 -21.73
C LYS A 264 10.79 1.77 -22.55
N ASN A 265 10.92 2.34 -23.74
CA ASN A 265 12.03 2.06 -24.66
C ASN A 265 13.19 3.05 -24.53
N ALA A 266 13.06 4.09 -23.70
CA ALA A 266 14.12 5.07 -23.50
C ALA A 266 15.22 4.50 -22.59
N ASP A 267 16.45 5.03 -22.72
CA ASP A 267 17.56 4.65 -21.84
C ASP A 267 17.16 4.89 -20.38
N TYR A 268 17.16 3.82 -19.61
CA TYR A 268 16.73 3.73 -18.21
C TYR A 268 17.47 4.70 -17.27
N GLN A 269 18.60 5.26 -17.71
CA GLN A 269 19.33 6.27 -16.95
C GLN A 269 18.65 7.65 -17.00
N SER A 270 17.80 7.90 -18.00
CA SER A 270 17.11 9.18 -18.16
C SER A 270 15.97 9.36 -17.17
N SER A 271 15.78 10.59 -16.69
CA SER A 271 14.59 10.94 -15.88
C SER A 271 13.32 10.74 -16.71
N PRO A 272 12.17 10.41 -16.06
CA PRO A 272 10.89 10.45 -16.73
C PRO A 272 10.71 11.78 -17.47
N ARG A 273 10.29 11.71 -18.73
CA ARG A 273 10.16 12.91 -19.56
C ARG A 273 8.90 13.68 -19.17
N ASP A 274 9.07 14.95 -18.82
CA ASP A 274 7.98 15.90 -18.66
C ASP A 274 7.45 16.34 -20.04
N ILE A 275 6.13 16.34 -20.18
CA ILE A 275 5.43 16.93 -21.33
C ILE A 275 4.77 18.22 -20.90
N THR A 276 5.17 19.33 -21.50
CA THR A 276 4.54 20.62 -21.26
C THR A 276 3.37 20.83 -22.21
N CYS A 277 2.17 20.88 -21.67
CA CYS A 277 0.93 21.19 -22.35
C CYS A 277 0.55 22.64 -22.12
N LYS A 278 -0.11 23.27 -23.10
CA LYS A 278 -0.74 24.58 -22.92
C LYS A 278 -2.23 24.35 -22.68
N GLU A 279 -2.66 24.50 -21.43
CA GLU A 279 -4.08 24.45 -21.04
C GLU A 279 -4.64 25.88 -20.93
N VAL A 280 -5.95 25.99 -20.74
CA VAL A 280 -6.65 27.28 -20.58
C VAL A 280 -6.10 28.05 -19.37
N ASP A 281 -5.78 27.33 -18.30
CA ASP A 281 -5.32 27.90 -17.02
C ASP A 281 -3.79 28.11 -16.97
N GLY A 282 -3.07 27.78 -18.05
CA GLY A 282 -1.62 27.96 -18.16
C GLY A 282 -0.87 26.69 -18.59
N PRO A 283 0.48 26.74 -18.57
CA PRO A 283 1.29 25.59 -18.90
C PRO A 283 1.18 24.52 -17.80
N VAL A 284 0.93 23.27 -18.21
CA VAL A 284 0.87 22.09 -17.33
C VAL A 284 1.96 21.12 -17.72
N LYS A 285 2.76 20.67 -16.76
CA LYS A 285 3.76 19.61 -16.94
C LYS A 285 3.13 18.27 -16.59
N VAL A 286 3.29 17.28 -17.46
CA VAL A 286 2.70 15.95 -17.30
C VAL A 286 3.79 14.90 -17.43
N VAL A 287 3.93 14.07 -16.39
CA VAL A 287 4.67 12.80 -16.46
C VAL A 287 3.65 11.68 -16.65
N VAL A 288 3.93 10.75 -17.56
CA VAL A 288 3.02 9.66 -17.91
C VAL A 288 3.71 8.32 -17.67
N MET A 289 3.09 7.44 -16.90
CA MET A 289 3.58 6.08 -16.64
C MET A 289 2.43 5.09 -16.46
N GLY A 290 2.68 3.82 -16.77
CA GLY A 290 1.82 2.71 -16.38
C GLY A 290 2.45 1.86 -15.28
N GLY A 291 1.85 0.70 -15.01
CA GLY A 291 2.27 -0.17 -13.91
C GLY A 291 3.68 -0.72 -14.08
N GLU A 292 4.09 -1.04 -15.31
CA GLU A 292 5.44 -1.51 -15.63
C GLU A 292 6.48 -0.39 -15.51
N GLU A 293 6.23 0.78 -16.10
CA GLU A 293 7.18 1.90 -16.05
C GLU A 293 7.38 2.40 -14.62
N VAL A 294 6.31 2.47 -13.82
CA VAL A 294 6.36 2.81 -12.40
C VAL A 294 7.32 1.90 -11.63
N ARG A 295 7.24 0.57 -11.84
CA ARG A 295 8.14 -0.40 -11.19
C ARG A 295 9.58 -0.23 -11.63
N GLN A 296 9.81 -0.01 -12.93
CA GLN A 296 11.14 0.17 -13.49
C GLN A 296 11.82 1.43 -12.95
N PHE A 297 11.18 2.60 -13.06
CA PHE A 297 11.71 3.86 -12.56
C PHE A 297 11.90 3.85 -11.05
N PHE A 298 10.97 3.22 -10.31
CA PHE A 298 11.14 3.03 -8.88
C PHE A 298 12.43 2.25 -8.57
N SER A 299 12.57 1.05 -9.14
CA SER A 299 13.70 0.16 -8.84
C SER A 299 15.05 0.76 -9.23
N GLN A 300 15.10 1.44 -10.38
CA GLN A 300 16.37 1.92 -10.95
C GLN A 300 16.80 3.27 -10.39
N ARG A 301 15.86 4.14 -10.01
CA ARG A 301 16.15 5.53 -9.67
C ARG A 301 15.57 5.95 -8.33
N PHE A 302 14.24 5.91 -8.20
CA PHE A 302 13.58 6.56 -7.07
C PHE A 302 13.79 5.84 -5.74
N LYS A 303 13.96 4.50 -5.74
CA LYS A 303 14.22 3.73 -4.52
C LYS A 303 15.40 4.31 -3.73
N LYS A 304 16.54 4.54 -4.40
CA LYS A 304 17.74 5.11 -3.75
C LYS A 304 17.49 6.52 -3.21
N MET A 305 16.77 7.36 -3.97
CA MET A 305 16.46 8.73 -3.55
C MET A 305 15.47 8.78 -2.38
N MET A 306 14.49 7.87 -2.36
CA MET A 306 13.49 7.74 -1.30
C MET A 306 14.10 7.23 0.02
N LEU A 307 15.18 6.45 -0.05
CA LEU A 307 15.92 5.95 1.11
C LEU A 307 17.02 6.90 1.60
N ASP A 308 17.40 7.91 0.81
CA ASP A 308 18.48 8.83 1.17
C ASP A 308 18.11 9.70 2.38
N ARG A 309 18.97 9.70 3.39
CA ARG A 309 18.92 10.53 4.61
C ARG A 309 20.28 11.16 4.95
N SER A 310 21.21 11.13 3.99
CA SER A 310 22.62 11.44 4.18
C SER A 310 22.91 12.89 4.57
N ASN A 311 22.01 13.82 4.23
CA ASN A 311 22.19 15.25 4.47
C ASN A 311 20.84 15.95 4.77
N GLY A 312 20.91 17.22 5.16
CA GLY A 312 19.73 18.02 5.53
C GLY A 312 18.68 18.10 4.41
N GLN A 313 19.09 18.31 3.15
CA GLN A 313 18.16 18.36 2.02
C GLN A 313 17.47 17.01 1.78
N ALA A 314 18.18 15.89 1.96
CA ALA A 314 17.59 14.56 1.84
C ALA A 314 16.53 14.30 2.92
N ARG A 315 16.79 14.75 4.16
CA ARG A 315 15.81 14.66 5.27
C ARG A 315 14.61 15.57 5.04
N GLU A 316 14.83 16.81 4.59
CA GLU A 316 13.75 17.74 4.24
C GLU A 316 12.86 17.19 3.11
N ARG A 317 13.45 16.57 2.08
CA ARG A 317 12.67 15.86 1.04
C ARG A 317 11.84 14.72 1.63
N ALA A 318 12.42 13.92 2.53
CA ALA A 318 11.71 12.84 3.20
C ALA A 318 10.55 13.35 4.08
N TYR A 319 10.77 14.43 4.83
CA TYR A 319 9.75 15.13 5.62
C TYR A 319 8.57 15.54 4.73
N HIS A 320 8.84 16.30 3.67
CA HIS A 320 7.77 16.77 2.79
C HIS A 320 7.07 15.63 2.03
N TRP A 321 7.79 14.56 1.71
CA TRP A 321 7.19 13.36 1.13
C TRP A 321 6.17 12.73 2.09
N ALA A 322 6.54 12.52 3.35
CA ALA A 322 5.62 11.98 4.36
C ALA A 322 4.40 12.89 4.57
N VAL A 323 4.59 14.21 4.65
CA VAL A 323 3.46 15.16 4.73
C VAL A 323 2.50 14.99 3.56
N ARG A 324 3.04 14.88 2.33
CA ARG A 324 2.21 14.69 1.12
C ARG A 324 1.50 13.35 1.05
N LEU A 325 1.92 12.36 1.83
CA LEU A 325 1.23 11.08 2.03
C LEU A 325 0.18 11.12 3.15
N GLY A 326 0.03 12.26 3.82
CA GLY A 326 -0.92 12.45 4.92
C GLY A 326 -0.32 12.30 6.31
N ALA A 327 1.01 12.23 6.47
CA ALA A 327 1.63 12.29 7.80
C ALA A 327 1.28 13.61 8.50
N THR A 328 1.19 13.60 9.83
CA THR A 328 1.24 14.84 10.62
C THR A 328 2.66 15.43 10.58
N SER A 329 2.84 16.69 10.97
CA SER A 329 4.17 17.31 11.03
C SER A 329 5.14 16.50 11.90
N TYR A 330 4.68 15.99 13.04
CA TYR A 330 5.48 15.14 13.93
C TYR A 330 5.84 13.80 13.29
N GLN A 331 4.89 13.13 12.65
CA GLN A 331 5.14 11.86 11.96
C GLN A 331 6.12 12.01 10.79
N ALA A 332 6.00 13.12 10.05
CA ALA A 332 6.93 13.46 8.98
C ALA A 332 8.34 13.72 9.51
N GLU A 333 8.46 14.34 10.68
CA GLU A 333 9.73 14.53 11.36
C GLU A 333 10.36 13.17 11.72
N VAL A 334 9.65 12.30 12.44
CA VAL A 334 10.11 10.94 12.77
C VAL A 334 10.57 10.20 11.50
N PHE A 335 9.74 10.20 10.46
CA PHE A 335 10.05 9.55 9.18
C PHE A 335 11.34 10.08 8.52
N SER A 336 11.61 11.38 8.65
CA SER A 336 12.80 12.02 8.08
C SER A 336 14.11 11.62 8.77
N PHE A 337 14.05 11.02 9.97
CA PHE A 337 15.22 10.55 10.71
C PHE A 337 15.45 9.04 10.62
N LEU A 338 14.49 8.27 10.10
CA LEU A 338 14.64 6.82 9.91
C LEU A 338 15.78 6.51 8.93
N SER A 339 16.73 5.67 9.33
CA SER A 339 17.93 5.36 8.54
C SER A 339 17.97 3.92 7.99
N LYS A 340 17.27 2.99 8.65
CA LYS A 340 17.20 1.59 8.20
C LYS A 340 16.15 1.46 7.10
N GLU A 341 16.49 0.76 6.02
CA GLU A 341 15.59 0.55 4.88
C GLU A 341 14.27 -0.11 5.29
N SER A 342 14.31 -1.14 6.16
CA SER A 342 13.11 -1.81 6.70
C SER A 342 12.18 -0.83 7.40
N ASP A 343 12.73 -0.01 8.31
CA ASP A 343 11.97 0.91 9.14
C ASP A 343 11.31 1.99 8.28
N ILE A 344 12.01 2.46 7.24
CA ILE A 344 11.45 3.42 6.27
C ILE A 344 10.26 2.81 5.53
N TRP A 345 10.38 1.57 5.02
CA TRP A 345 9.29 0.93 4.27
C TRP A 345 8.12 0.53 5.14
N ASP A 346 8.35 0.07 6.37
CA ASP A 346 7.28 -0.26 7.31
C ASP A 346 6.55 1.03 7.77
N TYR A 347 7.27 2.13 8.03
CA TYR A 347 6.64 3.40 8.38
C TYR A 347 5.79 3.94 7.23
N LEU A 348 6.31 3.82 6.01
CA LEU A 348 5.58 4.18 4.81
C LEU A 348 4.33 3.30 4.62
N SER A 349 4.44 2.00 4.88
CA SER A 349 3.32 1.07 4.83
C SER A 349 2.21 1.49 5.80
N ALA A 350 2.56 1.87 7.03
CA ALA A 350 1.62 2.39 8.02
C ALA A 350 0.94 3.70 7.59
N LEU A 351 1.69 4.61 6.94
CA LEU A 351 1.09 5.82 6.36
C LEU A 351 0.08 5.46 5.26
N LEU A 352 0.44 4.55 4.35
CA LEU A 352 -0.44 4.09 3.28
C LEU A 352 -1.69 3.40 3.82
N GLY A 353 -1.57 2.52 4.83
CA GLY A 353 -2.69 1.81 5.44
C GLY A 353 -3.78 2.74 5.97
N ARG A 354 -3.36 3.77 6.71
CA ARG A 354 -4.22 4.80 7.31
C ARG A 354 -4.76 5.84 6.32
N SER A 355 -4.10 6.02 5.19
CA SER A 355 -4.41 7.13 4.27
C SER A 355 -5.76 7.01 3.54
N GLY A 356 -6.42 5.85 3.61
CA GLY A 356 -7.64 5.57 2.85
C GLY A 356 -7.40 5.48 1.34
N LEU A 357 -6.15 5.33 0.88
CA LEU A 357 -5.82 5.27 -0.55
C LEU A 357 -6.51 4.12 -1.29
N VAL A 358 -6.71 2.98 -0.61
CA VAL A 358 -7.48 1.84 -1.11
C VAL A 358 -8.84 1.85 -0.43
N THR A 359 -9.64 2.83 -0.84
CA THR A 359 -11.09 2.85 -0.58
C THR A 359 -11.78 2.27 -1.81
N PHE A 360 -12.54 1.20 -1.66
CA PHE A 360 -13.30 0.58 -2.73
C PHE A 360 -14.57 1.36 -3.06
N GLN A 361 -15.02 1.22 -4.31
CA GLN A 361 -16.28 1.82 -4.74
C GLN A 361 -17.47 1.32 -3.90
N PRO A 362 -18.51 2.13 -3.63
CA PRO A 362 -19.63 1.72 -2.78
C PRO A 362 -20.33 0.42 -3.21
N TRP A 363 -20.42 0.18 -4.52
CA TRP A 363 -21.02 -1.05 -5.05
C TRP A 363 -20.13 -2.29 -4.83
N ILE A 364 -18.79 -2.13 -4.85
CA ILE A 364 -17.85 -3.20 -4.47
C ILE A 364 -18.08 -3.56 -3.01
N ALA A 365 -18.18 -2.56 -2.13
CA ALA A 365 -18.41 -2.77 -0.70
C ALA A 365 -19.73 -3.51 -0.43
N ARG A 366 -20.79 -3.18 -1.18
CA ARG A 366 -22.09 -3.87 -1.08
C ARG A 366 -21.96 -5.34 -1.46
N ASP A 367 -21.33 -5.62 -2.59
CA ASP A 367 -21.24 -6.97 -3.11
C ASP A 367 -20.27 -7.83 -2.26
N VAL A 368 -19.21 -7.22 -1.70
CA VAL A 368 -18.32 -7.87 -0.72
C VAL A 368 -19.07 -8.18 0.58
N LYS A 369 -19.82 -7.22 1.12
CA LYS A 369 -20.65 -7.42 2.31
C LYS A 369 -21.59 -8.61 2.13
N GLU A 370 -22.30 -8.67 1.01
CA GLU A 370 -23.21 -9.77 0.71
C GLU A 370 -22.46 -11.11 0.61
N PHE A 371 -21.33 -11.14 -0.08
CA PHE A 371 -20.50 -12.34 -0.18
C PHE A 371 -20.02 -12.85 1.18
N ILE A 372 -19.57 -11.95 2.05
CA ILE A 372 -19.09 -12.28 3.39
C ILE A 372 -20.25 -12.83 4.25
N LYS A 373 -21.44 -12.21 4.20
CA LYS A 373 -22.65 -12.70 4.91
C LYS A 373 -23.03 -14.11 4.45
N VAL A 374 -23.03 -14.37 3.14
CA VAL A 374 -23.34 -15.70 2.57
C VAL A 374 -22.27 -16.74 2.95
N SER A 375 -21.02 -16.33 3.14
CA SER A 375 -19.91 -17.21 3.52
C SER A 375 -19.99 -17.73 4.97
N LYS A 376 -20.92 -17.20 5.78
CA LYS A 376 -21.09 -17.55 7.21
C LYS A 376 -19.81 -17.38 8.03
N LEU A 377 -18.95 -16.45 7.65
CA LEU A 377 -17.81 -16.03 8.46
C LEU A 377 -18.37 -15.27 9.68
N PRO A 378 -18.04 -15.66 10.92
CA PRO A 378 -18.47 -14.91 12.10
C PRO A 378 -17.69 -13.59 12.16
N LEU A 379 -18.35 -12.47 11.83
CA LEU A 379 -17.72 -11.16 11.69
C LEU A 379 -17.54 -10.43 13.01
N ASP A 380 -18.31 -10.83 14.01
CA ASP A 380 -18.32 -10.37 15.39
C ASP A 380 -17.25 -11.05 16.26
N SER A 381 -16.73 -12.19 15.80
CA SER A 381 -15.69 -12.93 16.51
C SER A 381 -14.31 -12.71 15.90
N PRO A 382 -13.23 -12.75 16.70
CA PRO A 382 -11.89 -12.76 16.18
C PRO A 382 -11.59 -13.98 15.30
N HIS A 383 -10.83 -13.78 14.23
CA HIS A 383 -10.41 -14.86 13.35
C HIS A 383 -8.93 -14.73 12.98
N ASP A 384 -8.30 -15.87 12.73
CA ASP A 384 -6.98 -15.95 12.12
C ASP A 384 -7.12 -16.24 10.62
N ALA A 385 -6.09 -15.91 9.85
CA ALA A 385 -6.11 -16.05 8.42
C ALA A 385 -4.87 -16.72 7.86
N ILE A 386 -5.06 -17.60 6.87
CA ILE A 386 -3.99 -18.24 6.11
C ILE A 386 -4.22 -17.98 4.61
N HIS A 387 -3.20 -17.47 3.93
CA HIS A 387 -3.19 -17.37 2.47
C HIS A 387 -2.22 -18.40 1.87
N VAL A 388 -2.76 -19.30 1.04
CA VAL A 388 -2.01 -20.41 0.45
C VAL A 388 -2.00 -20.24 -1.08
N ARG A 389 -0.81 -19.98 -1.65
CA ARG A 389 -0.66 -19.77 -3.09
C ARG A 389 -0.08 -21.01 -3.76
N ARG A 390 -0.85 -21.69 -4.63
CA ARG A 390 -0.50 -22.97 -5.25
C ARG A 390 -0.84 -23.10 -6.73
N GLY A 391 -1.59 -22.20 -7.34
CA GLY A 391 -2.00 -22.31 -8.73
C GLY A 391 -0.86 -22.02 -9.71
N ASP A 392 -1.17 -21.20 -10.72
CA ASP A 392 -0.29 -20.80 -11.83
C ASP A 392 1.07 -20.20 -11.42
N LYS A 393 1.24 -19.81 -10.15
CA LYS A 393 2.49 -19.24 -9.64
C LYS A 393 3.53 -20.26 -9.18
N LEU A 394 3.17 -21.52 -8.93
CA LEU A 394 4.14 -22.53 -8.51
C LEU A 394 5.17 -22.83 -9.61
N ASP A 395 4.77 -22.73 -10.87
CA ASP A 395 5.61 -23.07 -12.01
C ASP A 395 6.62 -21.97 -12.36
N SER A 396 6.44 -20.76 -11.81
CA SER A 396 7.27 -19.60 -12.13
C SER A 396 7.76 -18.90 -10.86
N GLU A 397 6.96 -17.98 -10.31
CA GLU A 397 7.37 -17.03 -9.26
C GLU A 397 7.64 -17.68 -7.89
N SER A 398 6.86 -18.68 -7.50
CA SER A 398 6.98 -19.32 -6.18
C SER A 398 7.84 -20.59 -6.19
N ARG A 399 8.41 -20.98 -7.35
CA ARG A 399 9.15 -22.24 -7.49
C ARG A 399 10.37 -22.30 -6.58
N GLU A 400 11.12 -21.21 -6.50
CA GLU A 400 12.31 -21.11 -5.65
C GLU A 400 11.97 -21.35 -4.18
N GLU A 401 10.85 -20.83 -3.70
CA GLU A 401 10.44 -20.99 -2.30
C GLU A 401 10.04 -22.44 -1.97
N VAL A 402 9.37 -23.12 -2.91
CA VAL A 402 9.08 -24.55 -2.78
C VAL A 402 10.38 -25.36 -2.71
N VAL A 403 11.34 -25.03 -3.57
CA VAL A 403 12.65 -25.68 -3.61
C VAL A 403 13.40 -25.48 -2.30
N ASN A 404 13.47 -24.25 -1.82
CA ASN A 404 14.10 -23.90 -0.55
C ASN A 404 13.41 -24.59 0.63
N TYR A 405 12.07 -24.66 0.63
CA TYR A 405 11.32 -25.39 1.64
C TYR A 405 11.73 -26.87 1.72
N TRP A 406 11.72 -27.59 0.60
CA TRP A 406 12.05 -29.02 0.58
C TRP A 406 13.52 -29.30 0.86
N HIS A 407 14.44 -28.43 0.43
CA HIS A 407 15.84 -28.51 0.84
C HIS A 407 16.00 -28.41 2.36
N ARG A 408 15.27 -27.49 3.02
CA ARG A 408 15.27 -27.40 4.49
C ARG A 408 14.65 -28.62 5.17
N GLN A 409 13.82 -29.40 4.48
CA GLN A 409 13.29 -30.68 4.96
C GLN A 409 14.24 -31.87 4.69
N GLY A 410 15.44 -31.63 4.13
CA GLY A 410 16.46 -32.67 3.90
C GLY A 410 16.43 -33.31 2.51
N TYR A 411 15.63 -32.80 1.57
CA TYR A 411 15.62 -33.32 0.19
C TYR A 411 16.69 -32.62 -0.65
N GLU A 412 17.67 -33.35 -1.19
CA GLU A 412 18.77 -32.75 -1.95
C GLU A 412 18.44 -32.47 -3.42
N ARG A 413 17.60 -33.29 -4.06
CA ARG A 413 17.28 -33.16 -5.49
C ARG A 413 15.79 -32.89 -5.68
N GLN A 414 15.46 -31.98 -6.60
CA GLN A 414 14.06 -31.61 -6.88
C GLN A 414 13.19 -32.79 -7.35
N VAL A 415 13.79 -33.80 -7.98
CA VAL A 415 13.08 -35.02 -8.43
C VAL A 415 12.64 -35.90 -7.27
N ASP A 416 13.25 -35.73 -6.09
CA ASP A 416 12.93 -36.49 -4.88
C ASP A 416 11.89 -35.76 -4.02
N PHE A 417 11.46 -34.55 -4.42
CA PHE A 417 10.46 -33.80 -3.65
C PHE A 417 9.12 -34.55 -3.61
N PRO A 418 8.52 -34.73 -2.43
CA PRO A 418 7.28 -35.50 -2.30
C PRO A 418 6.08 -34.75 -2.91
N LEU A 419 6.15 -33.42 -2.95
CA LEU A 419 5.16 -32.53 -3.54
C LEU A 419 5.88 -31.40 -4.29
N ASN A 420 5.26 -30.89 -5.34
CA ASN A 420 5.74 -29.71 -6.06
C ASN A 420 5.26 -28.38 -5.44
N TYR A 421 4.80 -28.41 -4.19
CA TYR A 421 4.30 -27.26 -3.43
C TYR A 421 4.60 -27.39 -1.93
N VAL A 422 4.37 -26.31 -1.17
CA VAL A 422 4.48 -26.30 0.30
C VAL A 422 3.17 -26.81 0.94
N PRO A 423 3.21 -27.88 1.75
CA PRO A 423 2.01 -28.48 2.34
C PRO A 423 1.33 -27.55 3.35
N PHE A 424 0.01 -27.66 3.49
CA PHE A 424 -0.79 -26.78 4.33
C PHE A 424 -0.41 -26.89 5.81
N THR A 425 0.06 -28.07 6.23
CA THR A 425 0.61 -28.32 7.56
C THR A 425 1.75 -27.38 7.94
N HIS A 426 2.54 -26.91 6.97
CA HIS A 426 3.60 -25.92 7.23
C HIS A 426 3.01 -24.58 7.68
N TYR A 427 1.98 -24.09 6.99
CA TYR A 427 1.29 -22.85 7.34
C TYR A 427 0.62 -22.95 8.70
N LEU A 428 -0.03 -24.08 8.98
CA LEU A 428 -0.69 -24.31 10.25
C LEU A 428 0.30 -24.32 11.43
N ARG A 429 1.47 -24.95 11.27
CA ARG A 429 2.52 -24.96 12.31
C ARG A 429 2.95 -23.56 12.74
N LEU A 430 3.00 -22.60 11.80
CA LEU A 430 3.35 -21.22 12.11
C LEU A 430 2.29 -20.56 13.00
N LEU A 431 1.02 -20.88 12.79
CA LEU A 431 -0.07 -20.42 13.65
C LEU A 431 -0.03 -21.10 15.04
N GLU A 432 0.39 -22.36 15.10
CA GLU A 432 0.47 -23.18 16.33
C GLU A 432 1.66 -22.84 17.24
N MET A 433 2.67 -22.08 16.79
CA MET A 433 3.83 -21.73 17.63
C MET A 433 3.45 -20.97 18.91
N ASP A 434 2.28 -20.32 18.97
CA ASP A 434 1.76 -19.67 20.17
C ASP A 434 0.92 -20.59 21.06
N CYS A 435 0.59 -21.78 20.58
CA CYS A 435 -0.24 -22.74 21.29
C CYS A 435 0.53 -23.50 22.38
N GLN A 436 1.84 -23.32 22.55
CA GLN A 436 2.59 -24.00 23.62
C GLN A 436 2.13 -23.60 25.03
N ASN A 437 1.55 -22.41 25.21
CA ASN A 437 0.94 -22.00 26.48
C ASN A 437 -0.49 -22.55 26.67
N VAL A 438 -1.11 -23.03 25.60
CA VAL A 438 -2.51 -23.51 25.52
C VAL A 438 -2.54 -25.05 25.57
N TRP A 439 -1.55 -25.74 25.01
CA TRP A 439 -1.50 -27.20 24.85
C TRP A 439 -0.79 -27.96 25.97
N SER A 440 -0.29 -27.30 27.02
CA SER A 440 0.40 -27.94 28.16
C SER A 440 -0.50 -28.82 29.04
N GLY A 441 -1.68 -29.24 28.54
CA GLY A 441 -2.60 -30.15 29.21
C GLY A 441 -3.42 -29.51 30.33
N THR A 442 -3.23 -28.21 30.58
CA THR A 442 -4.00 -27.40 31.52
C THR A 442 -4.93 -26.41 30.81
N SER A 443 -5.31 -26.68 29.56
CA SER A 443 -6.39 -25.92 28.89
C SER A 443 -7.67 -26.13 29.71
N LYS A 444 -8.09 -25.10 30.42
CA LYS A 444 -9.42 -25.05 31.03
C LYS A 444 -10.43 -25.35 29.91
N GLU A 445 -11.47 -26.14 30.20
CA GLU A 445 -12.53 -26.59 29.28
C GLU A 445 -13.30 -25.47 28.53
N ASN A 446 -12.85 -24.21 28.62
CA ASN A 446 -13.48 -23.01 28.07
C ASN A 446 -12.60 -22.25 27.05
N GLU A 447 -11.49 -22.81 26.55
CA GLU A 447 -10.76 -22.13 25.47
C GLU A 447 -11.57 -22.17 24.17
N ALA A 448 -12.06 -20.98 23.81
CA ALA A 448 -12.89 -20.78 22.64
C ALA A 448 -12.18 -21.30 21.39
N ALA A 449 -12.88 -22.13 20.64
CA ALA A 449 -12.42 -22.63 19.36
C ALA A 449 -12.01 -21.48 18.42
N ARG A 450 -10.82 -21.59 17.82
CA ARG A 450 -10.31 -20.60 16.86
C ARG A 450 -11.02 -20.75 15.52
N THR A 451 -11.42 -19.63 14.95
CA THR A 451 -11.90 -19.53 13.56
C THR A 451 -10.71 -19.23 12.66
N ILE A 452 -10.44 -20.11 11.68
CA ILE A 452 -9.36 -19.91 10.70
C ILE A 452 -9.98 -19.74 9.31
N TYR A 453 -9.75 -18.59 8.71
CA TYR A 453 -10.10 -18.32 7.32
C TYR A 453 -8.93 -18.66 6.39
N VAL A 454 -9.18 -19.50 5.38
CA VAL A 454 -8.16 -19.93 4.42
C VAL A 454 -8.51 -19.41 3.03
N ALA A 455 -7.67 -18.51 2.50
CA ALA A 455 -7.76 -18.03 1.12
C ALA A 455 -6.76 -18.79 0.24
N THR A 456 -7.23 -19.41 -0.83
CA THR A 456 -6.36 -20.16 -1.74
C THR A 456 -6.88 -20.18 -3.18
N ASP A 457 -5.95 -20.26 -4.13
CA ASP A 457 -6.25 -20.53 -5.54
C ASP A 457 -6.32 -22.03 -5.88
N ASP A 458 -6.07 -22.91 -4.91
CA ASP A 458 -6.27 -24.35 -5.02
C ASP A 458 -7.16 -24.89 -3.89
N PRO A 459 -8.47 -24.56 -3.90
CA PRO A 459 -9.37 -24.94 -2.83
C PRO A 459 -9.59 -26.46 -2.74
N ILE A 460 -9.38 -27.21 -3.84
CA ILE A 460 -9.62 -28.66 -3.87
C ILE A 460 -8.51 -29.38 -3.09
N THR A 461 -7.24 -29.10 -3.42
CA THR A 461 -6.10 -29.75 -2.76
C THR A 461 -6.01 -29.32 -1.30
N VAL A 462 -6.22 -28.03 -1.00
CA VAL A 462 -6.19 -27.52 0.38
C VAL A 462 -7.30 -28.16 1.23
N LYS A 463 -8.53 -28.28 0.71
CA LYS A 463 -9.62 -29.00 1.42
C LYS A 463 -9.27 -30.47 1.68
N LYS A 464 -8.64 -31.14 0.71
CA LYS A 464 -8.18 -32.54 0.83
C LYS A 464 -7.08 -32.69 1.90
N GLU A 465 -6.19 -31.72 2.03
CA GLU A 465 -5.19 -31.71 3.10
C GLU A 465 -5.82 -31.45 4.46
N ILE A 466 -6.70 -30.45 4.57
CA ILE A 466 -7.43 -30.13 5.80
C ILE A 466 -8.27 -31.33 6.26
N SER A 467 -8.89 -32.09 5.36
CA SER A 467 -9.68 -33.28 5.74
C SER A 467 -8.86 -34.40 6.39
N LYS A 468 -7.53 -34.38 6.25
CA LYS A 468 -6.62 -35.35 6.85
C LYS A 468 -6.06 -34.89 8.19
N LEU A 469 -6.28 -33.64 8.58
CA LEU A 469 -5.81 -33.09 9.84
C LEU A 469 -6.74 -33.50 10.99
N PRO A 470 -6.20 -33.69 12.21
CA PRO A 470 -7.03 -33.90 13.39
C PRO A 470 -7.95 -32.68 13.60
N ARG A 471 -9.22 -32.94 13.91
CA ARG A 471 -10.20 -31.89 14.20
C ARG A 471 -10.39 -31.78 15.71
N GLY A 472 -10.15 -30.59 16.26
CA GLY A 472 -10.54 -30.27 17.63
C GLY A 472 -12.05 -30.09 17.78
N HIS A 473 -12.55 -30.07 19.01
CA HIS A 473 -13.95 -29.77 19.29
C HIS A 473 -14.20 -28.26 19.08
N GLY A 474 -15.21 -27.89 18.28
CA GLY A 474 -15.68 -26.51 18.09
C GLY A 474 -14.95 -25.64 17.06
N GLY A 475 -13.75 -26.02 16.59
CA GLY A 475 -13.00 -25.27 15.57
C GLY A 475 -13.66 -25.27 14.21
N THR A 476 -13.70 -24.11 13.54
CA THR A 476 -14.21 -24.01 12.16
C THR A 476 -13.12 -23.48 11.23
N THR A 477 -12.84 -24.23 10.17
CA THR A 477 -11.99 -23.79 9.06
C THR A 477 -12.86 -23.47 7.85
N ILE A 478 -12.82 -22.21 7.41
CA ILE A 478 -13.57 -21.73 6.25
C ILE A 478 -12.59 -21.62 5.09
N VAL A 479 -12.79 -22.41 4.03
CA VAL A 479 -11.92 -22.38 2.85
C VAL A 479 -12.59 -21.60 1.72
N GLY A 480 -12.11 -20.38 1.51
CA GLY A 480 -12.44 -19.53 0.38
C GLY A 480 -11.72 -20.00 -0.89
N GLY A 481 -12.45 -20.04 -2.00
CA GLY A 481 -11.86 -20.27 -3.32
C GLY A 481 -11.61 -18.93 -4.01
N TYR A 482 -10.34 -18.62 -4.27
CA TYR A 482 -9.94 -17.40 -4.96
C TYR A 482 -10.43 -17.44 -6.42
N LYS A 483 -11.46 -16.64 -6.71
CA LYS A 483 -11.88 -16.29 -8.07
C LYS A 483 -11.44 -14.86 -8.35
N ARG A 484 -10.96 -14.58 -9.57
CA ARG A 484 -10.57 -13.23 -10.03
C ARG A 484 -11.81 -12.33 -10.27
N ASN A 485 -12.64 -12.19 -9.24
CA ASN A 485 -13.87 -11.40 -9.21
C ASN A 485 -14.05 -10.78 -7.81
N ILE A 486 -15.27 -10.38 -7.44
CA ILE A 486 -15.56 -9.79 -6.13
C ILE A 486 -15.10 -10.65 -4.93
N HIS A 487 -15.06 -11.98 -5.06
CA HIS A 487 -14.63 -12.89 -4.00
C HIS A 487 -13.20 -12.56 -3.57
N SER A 488 -12.33 -12.27 -4.52
CA SER A 488 -10.95 -11.91 -4.19
C SER A 488 -10.80 -10.57 -3.48
N ILE A 489 -11.74 -9.64 -3.60
CA ILE A 489 -11.69 -8.41 -2.78
C ILE A 489 -12.15 -8.73 -1.37
N ALA A 490 -13.18 -9.57 -1.23
CA ALA A 490 -13.65 -10.06 0.06
C ALA A 490 -12.57 -10.86 0.81
N ASP A 491 -11.94 -11.83 0.15
CA ASP A 491 -10.84 -12.61 0.72
C ASP A 491 -9.74 -11.65 1.20
N MET A 492 -9.33 -10.67 0.38
CA MET A 492 -8.30 -9.69 0.76
C MET A 492 -8.66 -8.89 2.01
N MET A 493 -9.92 -8.45 2.15
CA MET A 493 -10.41 -7.78 3.36
C MET A 493 -10.39 -8.70 4.59
N VAL A 494 -10.83 -9.94 4.43
CA VAL A 494 -10.85 -10.91 5.54
C VAL A 494 -9.42 -11.21 6.01
N LEU A 495 -8.48 -11.33 5.08
CA LEU A 495 -7.06 -11.56 5.38
C LEU A 495 -6.39 -10.35 6.05
N THR A 496 -6.70 -9.10 5.62
CA THR A 496 -6.10 -7.91 6.24
C THR A 496 -6.60 -7.68 7.65
N LYS A 497 -7.87 -7.97 7.92
CA LYS A 497 -8.54 -7.73 9.21
C LYS A 497 -8.51 -8.91 10.18
N SER A 498 -7.69 -9.93 9.93
CA SER A 498 -7.52 -11.05 10.88
C SER A 498 -6.65 -10.65 12.08
N ASN A 499 -6.64 -11.45 13.13
CA ASN A 499 -5.73 -11.28 14.25
C ASN A 499 -4.31 -11.69 13.88
N THR A 500 -4.14 -12.94 13.48
CA THR A 500 -2.89 -13.44 12.90
C THR A 500 -3.07 -13.66 11.40
N PHE A 501 -2.04 -13.32 10.61
CA PHE A 501 -1.97 -13.65 9.19
C PHE A 501 -0.77 -14.54 8.91
N VAL A 502 -1.01 -15.70 8.27
CA VAL A 502 0.06 -16.58 7.77
C VAL A 502 0.04 -16.59 6.24
N GLY A 503 1.14 -16.24 5.61
CA GLY A 503 1.21 -16.22 4.15
C GLY A 503 2.57 -15.87 3.59
N GLU A 504 2.58 -15.32 2.37
CA GLU A 504 3.79 -15.15 1.55
C GLU A 504 3.93 -13.71 1.04
N PHE A 505 5.01 -13.01 1.40
CA PHE A 505 5.29 -11.65 0.89
C PHE A 505 5.84 -11.59 -0.53
N THR A 506 6.22 -12.73 -1.11
CA THR A 506 6.56 -12.82 -2.54
C THR A 506 5.31 -12.66 -3.41
N SER A 507 4.13 -12.99 -2.87
CA SER A 507 2.87 -12.80 -3.56
C SER A 507 2.41 -11.33 -3.51
N ASN A 508 1.85 -10.84 -4.62
CA ASN A 508 1.23 -9.51 -4.66
C ASN A 508 0.22 -9.28 -3.52
N TRP A 509 -0.47 -10.35 -3.11
CA TRP A 509 -1.45 -10.35 -2.03
C TRP A 509 -0.80 -10.16 -0.66
N GLY A 510 0.22 -10.97 -0.34
CA GLY A 510 0.91 -10.84 0.93
C GLY A 510 1.56 -9.47 1.11
N ARG A 511 2.02 -8.82 0.02
CA ARG A 511 2.53 -7.44 0.06
C ARG A 511 1.43 -6.44 0.44
N ILE A 512 0.26 -6.52 -0.20
CA ILE A 512 -0.89 -5.68 0.16
C ILE A 512 -1.31 -5.94 1.60
N ILE A 513 -1.46 -7.20 1.97
CA ILE A 513 -1.89 -7.60 3.30
C ILE A 513 -0.93 -7.06 4.36
N ARG A 514 0.39 -7.15 4.11
CA ARG A 514 1.39 -6.53 4.98
C ARG A 514 1.14 -5.03 5.14
N ILE A 515 1.02 -4.30 4.03
CA ILE A 515 0.85 -2.84 4.06
C ILE A 515 -0.32 -2.45 4.96
N PHE A 516 -1.47 -3.09 4.78
CA PHE A 516 -2.70 -2.79 5.53
C PHE A 516 -2.76 -3.46 6.91
N ARG A 517 -1.73 -4.20 7.31
CA ARG A 517 -1.54 -4.72 8.67
C ARG A 517 -0.43 -3.98 9.43
N THR A 518 0.24 -3.04 8.78
CA THR A 518 1.25 -2.18 9.40
C THR A 518 0.58 -0.92 9.94
N GLN A 519 0.83 -0.58 11.20
CA GLN A 519 0.28 0.58 11.90
C GLN A 519 1.40 1.44 12.46
N LEU A 520 1.14 2.74 12.62
CA LEU A 520 2.07 3.55 13.43
C LEU A 520 1.91 3.20 14.90
N ASN A 521 3.01 3.29 15.63
CA ASN A 521 2.95 3.22 17.08
C ASN A 521 2.40 4.55 17.62
N ASP A 522 1.22 4.52 18.25
CA ASP A 522 0.51 5.70 18.75
C ASP A 522 1.28 6.49 19.81
N MET A 523 2.27 5.89 20.48
CA MET A 523 3.19 6.62 21.35
C MET A 523 3.97 7.72 20.61
N TYR A 524 4.13 7.58 19.30
CA TYR A 524 4.73 8.57 18.41
C TYR A 524 3.65 9.36 17.62
N VAL A 525 2.41 9.39 18.10
CA VAL A 525 1.30 10.14 17.45
C VAL A 525 0.82 11.28 18.35
N ILE A 526 0.99 11.18 19.66
CA ILE A 526 0.61 12.22 20.63
C ILE A 526 1.89 12.88 21.16
N PRO A 527 2.17 14.15 20.83
CA PRO A 527 3.32 14.83 21.39
C PRO A 527 3.08 15.03 22.89
N ASP A 528 3.92 14.40 23.72
CA ASP A 528 4.24 15.02 25.00
C ASP A 528 4.92 16.37 24.66
N LYS A 529 4.43 17.46 25.24
CA LYS A 529 4.48 18.83 24.69
C LYS A 529 5.88 19.49 24.63
N SER A 530 6.98 18.75 24.45
CA SER A 530 8.33 19.25 24.70
C SER A 530 9.38 19.02 23.60
N PHE A 531 9.00 18.60 22.39
CA PHE A 531 9.92 18.69 21.24
C PHE A 531 10.06 20.16 20.82
N THR A 532 11.11 20.80 21.32
CA THR A 532 11.35 22.23 21.12
C THR A 532 12.09 22.44 19.80
N TRP A 533 11.69 23.45 19.03
CA TRP A 533 12.33 23.88 17.77
C TRP A 533 13.87 24.00 17.83
N ALA A 534 14.45 24.09 19.03
CA ALA A 534 15.87 24.06 19.31
C ALA A 534 16.60 22.82 18.74
N GLU A 535 15.97 21.64 18.74
CA GLU A 535 16.57 20.40 18.20
C GLU A 535 16.73 20.47 16.67
N LEU A 536 15.78 21.09 15.97
CA LEU A 536 15.80 21.25 14.52
C LEU A 536 16.93 22.18 14.04
N PHE A 537 17.26 23.18 14.85
CA PHE A 537 18.29 24.19 14.54
C PHE A 537 19.68 23.84 15.10
N GLY A 538 19.91 22.57 15.48
CA GLY A 538 21.24 22.08 15.83
C GLY A 538 21.71 22.46 17.23
N MET A 539 20.80 22.75 18.17
CA MET A 539 21.17 22.78 19.58
C MET A 539 21.39 21.34 20.07
N LYS A 540 22.62 21.04 20.48
CA LYS A 540 23.04 19.70 20.90
C LYS A 540 22.34 19.32 22.21
N ILE A 541 21.37 18.43 22.15
CA ILE A 541 20.88 17.71 23.32
C ILE A 541 21.79 16.50 23.58
N ASN A 542 22.08 16.24 24.86
CA ASN A 542 22.92 15.13 25.30
C ASN A 542 22.27 13.79 24.94
N SER A 543 22.73 13.16 23.87
CA SER A 543 22.16 11.97 23.23
C SER A 543 22.30 10.65 24.01
N LYS A 544 22.76 10.68 25.26
CA LYS A 544 23.10 9.46 26.02
C LYS A 544 21.94 8.85 26.81
N GLU A 545 20.81 9.53 26.93
CA GLU A 545 19.67 9.07 27.75
C GLU A 545 18.52 8.47 26.94
N THR A 546 18.47 8.69 25.61
CA THR A 546 17.33 8.32 24.75
C THR A 546 17.47 6.95 24.06
N GLU A 547 18.60 6.26 24.19
CA GLU A 547 18.85 4.97 23.51
C GLU A 547 18.30 3.73 24.24
N ARG A 548 17.82 3.87 25.49
CA ARG A 548 17.29 2.71 26.25
C ARG A 548 15.76 2.71 26.20
N ASN A 549 15.21 1.83 25.36
CA ASN A 549 13.79 1.48 25.26
C ASN A 549 12.89 2.39 24.40
N THR A 550 13.39 2.94 23.30
CA THR A 550 12.48 3.49 22.27
C THR A 550 11.84 2.32 21.53
N GLU A 551 10.54 2.11 21.76
CA GLU A 551 9.74 1.17 20.99
C GLU A 551 9.82 1.49 19.49
N PRO A 552 9.65 0.50 18.60
CA PRO A 552 9.68 0.79 17.18
C PRO A 552 8.58 1.81 16.83
N PRO A 553 8.84 2.75 15.90
CA PRO A 553 7.89 3.79 15.50
C PRO A 553 6.67 3.22 14.73
N VAL A 554 6.72 1.92 14.43
CA VAL A 554 5.75 1.18 13.64
C VAL A 554 5.48 -0.15 14.33
N LEU A 555 4.21 -0.51 14.42
CA LEU A 555 3.74 -1.80 14.88
C LEU A 555 3.22 -2.57 13.67
N VAL A 556 3.74 -3.77 13.43
CA VAL A 556 3.17 -4.69 12.44
C VAL A 556 2.30 -5.68 13.20
N HIS A 557 1.00 -5.73 12.90
CA HIS A 557 0.13 -6.77 13.47
C HIS A 557 0.65 -8.14 13.15
N ASP A 558 0.39 -9.12 14.02
CA ASP A 558 0.97 -10.47 13.93
C ASP A 558 0.90 -11.04 12.50
N ILE A 559 2.05 -11.06 11.83
CA ILE A 559 2.24 -11.66 10.52
C ILE A 559 3.32 -12.72 10.67
N ARG A 560 3.00 -13.92 10.21
CA ARG A 560 3.91 -15.06 10.17
C ARG A 560 4.17 -15.41 8.72
N LEU A 561 5.45 -15.49 8.38
CA LEU A 561 5.85 -15.79 7.03
C LEU A 561 5.97 -17.28 6.83
N ALA A 562 5.22 -17.80 5.87
CA ALA A 562 5.40 -19.17 5.41
C ALA A 562 6.81 -19.40 4.88
N PHE A 563 7.39 -18.38 4.24
CA PHE A 563 8.74 -18.37 3.70
C PHE A 563 9.17 -16.93 3.38
N ALA A 564 10.46 -16.76 3.09
CA ALA A 564 11.14 -15.48 2.87
C ALA A 564 11.37 -14.63 4.14
N GLU A 565 11.55 -15.26 5.31
CA GLU A 565 11.96 -14.58 6.56
C GLU A 565 13.30 -13.82 6.42
N ASP A 566 14.17 -14.32 5.54
CA ASP A 566 15.48 -13.77 5.22
C ASP A 566 15.44 -12.68 4.15
N LYS A 567 14.30 -12.50 3.47
CA LYS A 567 14.17 -11.49 2.41
C LYS A 567 13.84 -10.14 3.02
N ALA A 568 14.55 -9.11 2.54
CA ALA A 568 14.24 -7.73 2.88
C ALA A 568 12.76 -7.43 2.60
N VAL A 569 12.17 -6.65 3.50
CA VAL A 569 10.82 -6.10 3.36
C VAL A 569 10.67 -5.48 1.97
N PRO A 570 9.81 -6.02 1.09
CA PRO A 570 9.61 -5.40 -0.20
C PRO A 570 8.97 -4.02 0.02
N PRO A 571 9.39 -2.99 -0.74
CA PRO A 571 8.72 -1.70 -0.67
C PRO A 571 7.22 -1.85 -1.01
N PRO A 572 6.35 -0.98 -0.48
CA PRO A 572 4.94 -1.06 -0.78
C PRO A 572 4.68 -1.00 -2.29
N GLY A 573 3.89 -1.95 -2.81
CA GLY A 573 3.57 -2.02 -4.24
C GLY A 573 4.64 -2.62 -5.16
N TRP A 574 5.77 -3.06 -4.63
CA TRP A 574 6.79 -3.81 -5.39
C TRP A 574 6.30 -5.21 -5.74
#